data_AF-A0A0P8BH87-F1
#
_entry.id   AF-A0A0P8BH87-F1
#
_cell.length_a   1.000
_cell.length_b   1.000
_cell.length_c   1.000
_cell.angle_alpha   90.00
_cell.angle_beta   90.00
_cell.angle_gamma   90.00
#
_symmetry.space_group_name_H-M   'P 1'
#
loop_
_entity.id
_entity.type
_entity.pdbx_description
1 polymer ?
#
loop_
_entity_poly.entity_id
_entity_poly.type
_entity_poly.pdbx_seq_one_letter_code
_entity_poly.pdbx_strand_id
1 'polypeptide(L)'
;MRALLLTLMLLSACGRPLAENERALAQGLYGDSLDPAPVRLVENGLIGLVTREYPARPRTTCRERILPPSKAETFTTRAAGIVLWSHIHIRPDLMQPDYARAVDGTMDLGAAMFLAHELTHVWQWQNRALTRYSPLRGGGEHLGGGDPYLFDPAADDRAFLEFGYEQQASLVEEYVCCQALDPQGARTARLRALLAQVMPKPALSLPDDIRLPWPQARRRGICA
;
A
#
# COMPACT_ATOMS: atom_id res chain seq x y z
N MET A 1 -21.86 31.65 12.16
CA MET A 1 -20.68 30.94 12.70
C MET A 1 -20.99 29.50 13.13
N ARG A 2 -21.94 29.22 14.04
CA ARG A 2 -22.26 27.83 14.47
C ARG A 2 -22.71 26.90 13.33
N ALA A 3 -23.58 27.37 12.43
CA ALA A 3 -24.02 26.58 11.28
C ALA A 3 -22.86 26.28 10.30
N LEU A 4 -22.01 27.27 10.00
CA LEU A 4 -20.82 27.09 9.16
C LEU A 4 -19.81 26.10 9.77
N LEU A 5 -19.59 26.18 11.09
CA LEU A 5 -18.77 25.23 11.84
C LEU A 5 -19.36 23.82 11.83
N LEU A 6 -20.68 23.66 11.99
CA LEU A 6 -21.35 22.36 11.85
C LEU A 6 -21.21 21.81 10.43
N THR A 7 -21.40 22.64 9.40
CA THR A 7 -21.25 22.23 7.99
C THR A 7 -19.79 21.83 7.69
N LEU A 8 -18.81 22.56 8.21
CA LEU A 8 -17.39 22.22 8.08
C LEU A 8 -17.03 20.93 8.84
N MET A 9 -17.62 20.69 10.01
CA MET A 9 -17.46 19.43 10.74
C MET A 9 -18.11 18.25 10.00
N LEU A 10 -19.30 18.44 9.42
CA LEU A 10 -20.00 17.43 8.62
C LEU A 10 -19.24 17.11 7.32
N LEU A 11 -18.59 18.10 6.69
CA LEU A 11 -17.73 17.88 5.53
C LEU A 11 -16.43 17.15 5.88
N SER A 12 -15.88 17.34 7.09
CA SER A 12 -14.74 16.55 7.58
C SER A 12 -15.10 15.10 7.94
N ALA A 13 -16.39 14.76 7.96
CA ALA A 13 -16.91 13.43 8.25
C ALA A 13 -17.13 12.56 6.99
N CYS A 14 -16.78 13.03 5.79
CA CYS A 14 -16.95 12.27 4.53
C CYS A 14 -16.04 11.03 4.40
N GLY A 15 -15.30 10.66 5.45
CA GLY A 15 -14.52 9.43 5.51
C GLY A 15 -14.24 9.02 6.94
N ARG A 16 -13.93 7.74 7.16
CA ARG A 16 -13.54 7.25 8.48
C ARG A 16 -12.06 7.54 8.74
N PRO A 17 -11.64 7.81 9.98
CA PRO A 17 -10.22 7.82 10.33
C PRO A 17 -9.64 6.40 10.20
N LEU A 18 -8.31 6.30 10.24
CA LEU A 18 -7.63 5.01 10.41
C LEU A 18 -8.14 4.34 11.68
N ALA A 19 -8.43 3.04 11.61
CA ALA A 19 -8.73 2.20 12.76
C ALA A 19 -7.49 2.01 13.65
N GLU A 20 -7.66 1.41 14.83
CA GLU A 20 -6.56 1.25 15.77
C GLU A 20 -5.42 0.39 15.22
N ASN A 21 -5.73 -0.75 14.60
CA ASN A 21 -4.72 -1.63 14.03
C ASN A 21 -4.08 -1.01 12.78
N GLU A 22 -4.83 -0.21 12.02
CA GLU A 22 -4.31 0.54 10.86
C GLU A 22 -3.33 1.64 11.28
N ARG A 23 -3.60 2.33 12.39
CA ARG A 23 -2.66 3.29 13.00
C ARG A 23 -1.40 2.58 13.50
N ALA A 24 -1.55 1.40 14.12
CA ALA A 24 -0.41 0.59 14.54
C ALA A 24 0.45 0.14 13.35
N LEU A 25 -0.19 -0.30 12.25
CA LEU A 25 0.49 -0.62 10.99
C LEU A 25 1.23 0.61 10.44
N ALA A 26 0.57 1.76 10.37
CA ALA A 26 1.17 3.00 9.90
C ALA A 26 2.37 3.43 10.76
N GLN A 27 2.23 3.40 12.09
CA GLN A 27 3.33 3.72 13.02
C GLN A 27 4.52 2.76 12.85
N GLY A 28 4.25 1.47 12.62
CA GLY A 28 5.29 0.46 12.41
C GLY A 28 6.05 0.60 11.09
N LEU A 29 5.42 1.19 10.07
CA LEU A 29 6.00 1.41 8.74
C LEU A 29 6.71 2.76 8.63
N TYR A 30 6.05 3.83 9.06
CA TYR A 30 6.47 5.20 8.77
C TYR A 30 7.02 5.93 10.01
N GLY A 31 6.81 5.38 11.21
CA GLY A 31 7.13 6.06 12.46
C GLY A 31 6.49 7.45 12.51
N ASP A 32 7.26 8.42 13.01
CA ASP A 32 6.78 9.79 13.15
C ASP A 32 6.84 10.60 11.83
N SER A 33 7.26 9.97 10.72
CA SER A 33 7.30 10.61 9.40
C SER A 33 5.94 10.64 8.69
N LEU A 34 4.94 9.94 9.24
CA LEU A 34 3.54 10.06 8.82
C LEU A 34 2.70 10.46 10.03
N ASP A 35 1.95 11.54 9.91
CA ASP A 35 0.89 11.89 10.85
C ASP A 35 -0.42 11.18 10.44
N PRO A 36 -0.95 10.26 11.27
CA PRO A 36 -2.18 9.55 10.96
C PRO A 36 -3.44 10.39 11.23
N ALA A 37 -3.35 11.46 12.02
CA ALA A 37 -4.52 12.25 12.43
C ALA A 37 -5.33 12.85 11.26
N PRO A 38 -4.71 13.40 10.19
CA PRO A 38 -5.43 13.92 9.04
C PRO A 38 -5.88 12.83 8.04
N VAL A 39 -5.49 11.57 8.23
CA VAL A 39 -5.76 10.50 7.26
C VAL A 39 -7.23 10.07 7.31
N ARG A 40 -7.87 10.00 6.14
CA ARG A 40 -9.27 9.57 6.02
C ARG A 40 -9.44 8.56 4.91
N LEU A 41 -10.19 7.50 5.19
CA LEU A 41 -10.64 6.52 4.19
C LEU A 41 -12.04 6.91 3.74
N VAL A 42 -12.18 7.17 2.45
CA VAL A 42 -13.39 7.71 1.84
C VAL A 42 -13.93 6.69 0.85
N GLU A 43 -15.18 6.28 1.03
CA GLU A 43 -15.86 5.48 0.01
C GLU A 43 -16.18 6.37 -1.20
N ASN A 44 -15.77 5.95 -2.39
CA ASN A 44 -15.95 6.74 -3.60
C ASN A 44 -16.32 5.84 -4.81
N GLY A 45 -17.58 5.93 -5.25
CA GLY A 45 -18.11 5.18 -6.38
C GLY A 45 -17.55 5.56 -7.75
N LEU A 46 -16.74 6.62 -7.84
CA LEU A 46 -16.02 6.99 -9.07
C LEU A 46 -14.72 6.21 -9.26
N ILE A 47 -14.26 5.48 -8.24
CA ILE A 47 -13.01 4.71 -8.30
C ILE A 47 -13.23 3.39 -9.05
N GLY A 48 -12.31 3.08 -9.95
CA GLY A 48 -12.34 1.82 -10.71
C GLY A 48 -13.37 1.78 -11.85
N LEU A 49 -13.88 2.93 -12.30
CA LEU A 49 -14.76 3.02 -13.48
C LEU A 49 -14.04 2.67 -14.80
N VAL A 50 -12.72 2.77 -14.82
CA VAL A 50 -11.89 2.46 -15.99
C VAL A 50 -11.07 1.21 -15.69
N THR A 51 -11.11 0.25 -16.63
CA THR A 51 -10.23 -0.92 -16.61
C THR A 51 -8.98 -0.67 -17.42
N ARG A 52 -7.89 -1.34 -17.03
CA ARG A 52 -6.61 -1.35 -17.73
C ARG A 52 -6.14 -2.78 -17.87
N GLU A 53 -5.52 -3.07 -19.01
CA GLU A 53 -4.91 -4.35 -19.29
C GLU A 53 -3.40 -4.21 -19.22
N TYR A 54 -2.75 -5.15 -18.54
CA TYR A 54 -1.29 -5.21 -18.40
C TYR A 54 -0.79 -6.60 -18.75
N PRO A 55 0.47 -6.73 -19.22
CA PRO A 55 1.14 -8.03 -19.29
C PRO A 55 1.17 -8.72 -17.93
N ALA A 56 1.08 -10.05 -17.92
CA ALA A 56 1.18 -10.84 -16.71
C ALA A 56 2.51 -10.56 -16.00
N ARG A 57 2.42 -10.22 -14.71
CA ARG A 57 3.58 -9.89 -13.90
C ARG A 57 4.43 -11.13 -13.63
N PRO A 58 5.77 -11.03 -13.69
CA PRO A 58 6.64 -12.10 -13.25
C PRO A 58 6.37 -12.46 -11.78
N ARG A 59 6.30 -13.76 -11.46
CA ARG A 59 6.09 -14.25 -10.08
C ARG A 59 7.36 -14.27 -9.23
N THR A 60 8.09 -13.16 -9.25
CA THR A 60 9.36 -12.98 -8.53
C THR A 60 9.17 -12.35 -7.15
N THR A 61 8.20 -11.44 -7.01
CA THR A 61 7.85 -10.75 -5.75
C THR A 61 6.99 -11.62 -4.83
N CYS A 62 7.00 -11.33 -3.53
CA CYS A 62 6.10 -11.93 -2.54
C CYS A 62 4.65 -11.66 -2.91
N ARG A 63 4.35 -10.41 -3.30
CA ARG A 63 3.03 -9.98 -3.80
C ARG A 63 2.46 -10.87 -4.91
N GLU A 64 3.29 -11.28 -5.88
CA GLU A 64 2.85 -12.15 -6.98
C GLU A 64 2.86 -13.66 -6.62
N ARG A 65 3.64 -14.04 -5.59
CA ARG A 65 3.74 -15.43 -5.12
C ARG A 65 2.62 -15.83 -4.17
N ILE A 66 2.01 -14.88 -3.47
CA ILE A 66 0.82 -15.12 -2.61
C ILE A 66 -0.48 -15.29 -3.41
N LEU A 67 -0.45 -15.06 -4.72
CA LEU A 67 -1.57 -15.27 -5.64
C LEU A 67 -1.40 -16.59 -6.43
N PRO A 68 -2.51 -17.19 -6.92
CA PRO A 68 -2.42 -18.36 -7.79
C PRO A 68 -1.63 -18.05 -9.07
N PRO A 69 -0.89 -19.02 -9.64
CA PRO A 69 -0.21 -18.82 -10.91
C PRO A 69 -1.20 -18.44 -12.01
N SER A 70 -0.98 -17.29 -12.66
CA SER A 70 -1.67 -16.98 -13.91
C SER A 70 -1.10 -17.83 -15.06
N LYS A 71 -1.98 -18.29 -15.94
CA LYS A 71 -1.61 -18.89 -17.24
C LYS A 71 -1.85 -17.92 -18.42
N ALA A 72 -2.45 -16.77 -18.15
CA ALA A 72 -2.74 -15.77 -19.17
C ALA A 72 -1.52 -14.88 -19.42
N GLU A 73 -1.37 -14.40 -20.65
CA GLU A 73 -0.31 -13.45 -21.03
C GLU A 73 -0.58 -12.03 -20.52
N THR A 74 -1.85 -11.70 -20.28
CA THR A 74 -2.30 -10.41 -19.76
C THR A 74 -3.28 -10.58 -18.60
N PHE A 75 -3.49 -9.52 -17.84
CA PHE A 75 -4.55 -9.43 -16.85
C PHE A 75 -5.22 -8.06 -16.92
N THR A 76 -6.52 -8.04 -16.65
CA THR A 76 -7.32 -6.82 -16.58
C THR A 76 -7.56 -6.45 -15.13
N THR A 77 -7.25 -5.20 -14.79
CA THR A 77 -7.48 -4.64 -13.47
C THR A 77 -8.17 -3.28 -13.55
N ARG A 78 -8.63 -2.79 -12.41
CA ARG A 78 -9.14 -1.44 -12.22
C ARG A 78 -8.71 -0.97 -10.84
N ALA A 79 -8.54 0.34 -10.67
CA ALA A 79 -8.10 0.92 -9.41
C ALA A 79 -8.97 0.43 -8.23
N ALA A 80 -8.30 0.01 -7.17
CA ALA A 80 -8.91 -0.32 -5.89
C ALA A 80 -9.07 0.93 -5.02
N GLY A 81 -8.07 1.81 -5.05
CA GLY A 81 -8.07 3.11 -4.43
C GLY A 81 -7.24 4.13 -5.22
N ILE A 82 -7.34 5.39 -4.80
CA ILE A 82 -6.39 6.46 -5.12
C ILE A 82 -6.20 7.34 -3.89
N VAL A 83 -5.05 8.00 -3.77
CA VAL A 83 -4.82 8.99 -2.72
C VAL A 83 -4.85 10.41 -3.25
N LEU A 84 -5.71 11.23 -2.64
CA LEU A 84 -5.78 12.67 -2.84
C LEU A 84 -5.42 13.36 -1.52
N TRP A 85 -4.19 13.91 -1.46
CA TRP A 85 -3.62 14.50 -0.24
C TRP A 85 -3.52 13.51 0.92
N SER A 86 -4.39 13.63 1.93
CA SER A 86 -4.49 12.71 3.07
C SER A 86 -5.73 11.81 3.02
N HIS A 87 -6.45 11.79 1.90
CA HIS A 87 -7.67 11.02 1.72
C HIS A 87 -7.41 9.85 0.79
N ILE A 88 -7.64 8.64 1.30
CA ILE A 88 -7.58 7.41 0.54
C ILE A 88 -9.01 7.14 0.04
N HIS A 89 -9.25 7.37 -1.24
CA HIS A 89 -10.53 7.12 -1.88
C HIS A 89 -10.57 5.68 -2.36
N ILE A 90 -11.52 4.90 -1.83
CA ILE A 90 -11.57 3.45 -2.03
C ILE A 90 -12.88 3.09 -2.72
N ARG A 91 -12.82 2.10 -3.59
CA ARG A 91 -14.00 1.54 -4.25
C ARG A 91 -14.97 0.93 -3.23
N PRO A 92 -16.30 1.15 -3.33
CA PRO A 92 -17.25 0.70 -2.31
C PRO A 92 -17.20 -0.79 -1.95
N ASP A 93 -17.02 -1.67 -2.94
CA ASP A 93 -16.93 -3.13 -2.73
C ASP A 93 -15.65 -3.59 -2.01
N LEU A 94 -14.67 -2.68 -1.85
CA LEU A 94 -13.41 -2.97 -1.19
C LEU A 94 -13.27 -2.27 0.17
N MET A 95 -14.21 -1.39 0.56
CA MET A 95 -14.17 -0.67 1.83
C MET A 95 -14.27 -1.66 3.00
N GLN A 96 -13.29 -1.61 3.92
CA GLN A 96 -13.27 -2.43 5.13
C GLN A 96 -13.31 -1.54 6.38
N PRO A 97 -13.84 -2.04 7.52
CA PRO A 97 -13.79 -1.30 8.78
C PRO A 97 -12.37 -1.22 9.36
N ASP A 98 -11.53 -2.22 9.12
CA ASP A 98 -10.12 -2.28 9.50
C ASP A 98 -9.36 -3.18 8.51
N TYR A 99 -8.39 -2.63 7.78
CA TYR A 99 -7.55 -3.36 6.81
C TYR A 99 -6.40 -4.14 7.45
N ALA A 100 -6.03 -3.82 8.69
CA ALA A 100 -4.94 -4.48 9.42
C ALA A 100 -5.45 -5.61 10.35
N ARG A 101 -6.76 -5.69 10.58
CA ARG A 101 -7.38 -6.71 11.43
C ARG A 101 -8.81 -7.03 10.97
N ALA A 102 -9.04 -8.25 10.52
CA ALA A 102 -10.36 -8.74 10.17
C ALA A 102 -11.23 -9.01 11.43
N VAL A 103 -12.54 -9.15 11.21
CA VAL A 103 -13.54 -9.38 12.28
C VAL A 103 -13.27 -10.65 13.07
N ASP A 104 -12.71 -11.68 12.42
CA ASP A 104 -12.33 -12.95 13.05
C ASP A 104 -11.02 -12.86 13.86
N GLY A 105 -10.38 -11.69 13.90
CA GLY A 105 -9.13 -11.46 14.62
C GLY A 105 -7.86 -11.78 13.81
N THR A 106 -7.99 -12.29 12.58
CA THR A 106 -6.85 -12.54 11.69
C THR A 106 -6.39 -11.25 11.00
N MET A 107 -5.16 -11.24 10.47
CA MET A 107 -4.72 -10.22 9.52
C MET A 107 -4.89 -10.76 8.09
N ASP A 108 -5.74 -10.11 7.29
CA ASP A 108 -5.76 -10.35 5.85
C ASP A 108 -4.53 -9.67 5.22
N LEU A 109 -3.59 -10.48 4.73
CA LEU A 109 -2.34 -9.95 4.20
C LEU A 109 -2.56 -9.05 2.98
N GLY A 110 -3.51 -9.37 2.11
CA GLY A 110 -3.80 -8.56 0.93
C GLY A 110 -4.40 -7.20 1.31
N ALA A 111 -5.28 -7.18 2.30
CA ALA A 111 -5.86 -5.93 2.83
C ALA A 111 -4.80 -5.04 3.48
N ALA A 112 -3.92 -5.61 4.32
CA ALA A 112 -2.85 -4.87 4.97
C ALA A 112 -1.83 -4.33 3.96
N MET A 113 -1.48 -5.12 2.94
CA MET A 113 -0.64 -4.71 1.82
C MET A 113 -1.25 -3.53 1.05
N PHE A 114 -2.53 -3.62 0.69
CA PHE A 114 -3.26 -2.52 0.04
C PHE A 114 -3.22 -1.24 0.87
N LEU A 115 -3.52 -1.31 2.17
CA LEU A 115 -3.47 -0.12 3.02
C LEU A 115 -2.05 0.46 3.12
N ALA A 116 -1.03 -0.39 3.25
CA ALA A 116 0.36 0.06 3.29
C ALA A 116 0.76 0.80 2.00
N HIS A 117 0.33 0.28 0.84
CA HIS A 117 0.52 0.92 -0.45
C HIS A 117 -0.08 2.34 -0.46
N GLU A 118 -1.38 2.46 -0.15
CA GLU A 118 -2.06 3.75 -0.19
C GLU A 118 -1.51 4.74 0.86
N LEU A 119 -1.14 4.26 2.06
CA LEU A 119 -0.48 5.10 3.06
C LEU A 119 0.89 5.62 2.58
N THR A 120 1.56 4.92 1.66
CA THR A 120 2.82 5.42 1.08
C THR A 120 2.56 6.70 0.28
N HIS A 121 1.44 6.80 -0.43
CA HIS A 121 1.08 8.04 -1.13
C HIS A 121 0.72 9.18 -0.19
N VAL A 122 0.08 8.87 0.94
CA VAL A 122 -0.15 9.86 2.01
C VAL A 122 1.19 10.33 2.59
N TRP A 123 2.10 9.40 2.89
CA TRP A 123 3.45 9.73 3.36
C TRP A 123 4.20 10.59 2.34
N GLN A 124 4.14 10.23 1.05
CA GLN A 124 4.73 11.00 -0.04
C GLN A 124 4.19 12.43 -0.06
N TRP A 125 2.88 12.61 0.11
CA TRP A 125 2.25 13.93 0.18
C TRP A 125 2.68 14.74 1.41
N GLN A 126 2.67 14.13 2.60
CA GLN A 126 3.07 14.80 3.83
C GLN A 126 4.55 15.21 3.78
N ASN A 127 5.40 14.40 3.14
CA ASN A 127 6.83 14.63 2.96
C ASN A 127 7.19 15.19 1.58
N ARG A 128 6.28 15.88 0.89
CA ARG A 128 6.46 16.39 -0.48
C ARG A 128 7.66 17.32 -0.69
N ALA A 129 8.18 17.94 0.37
CA ALA A 129 9.44 18.70 0.29
C ALA A 129 10.64 17.78 -0.03
N LEU A 130 10.62 16.54 0.49
CA LEU A 130 11.60 15.49 0.22
C LEU A 130 11.27 14.74 -1.07
N THR A 131 10.04 14.24 -1.19
CA THR A 131 9.63 13.32 -2.27
C THR A 131 9.31 14.02 -3.58
N ARG A 132 9.04 15.33 -3.55
CA ARG A 132 8.53 16.12 -4.69
C ARG A 132 7.18 15.64 -5.23
N TYR A 133 6.45 14.83 -4.46
CA TYR A 133 5.17 14.25 -4.85
C TYR A 133 4.07 15.30 -5.04
N SER A 134 3.22 15.06 -6.03
CA SER A 134 1.90 15.65 -6.13
C SER A 134 0.94 14.64 -6.77
N PRO A 135 -0.37 14.68 -6.48
CA PRO A 135 -1.34 13.76 -7.07
C PRO A 135 -1.32 13.75 -8.60
N LEU A 136 -1.07 14.90 -9.23
CA LEU A 136 -0.95 15.01 -10.69
C LEU A 136 0.28 14.27 -11.23
N ARG A 137 1.42 14.31 -10.51
CA ARG A 137 2.63 13.59 -10.92
C ARG A 137 2.46 12.08 -10.74
N GLY A 138 1.90 11.64 -9.61
CA GLY A 138 1.59 10.22 -9.38
C GLY A 138 0.63 9.67 -10.45
N GLY A 139 -0.49 10.37 -10.70
CA GLY A 139 -1.44 9.99 -11.74
C GLY A 139 -0.84 10.00 -13.16
N GLY A 140 0.17 10.84 -13.41
CA GLY A 140 0.89 10.91 -14.68
C GLY A 140 1.73 9.66 -15.00
N GLU A 141 2.16 8.89 -14.00
CA GLU A 141 2.95 7.66 -14.22
C GLU A 141 2.16 6.61 -15.02
N HIS A 142 0.83 6.63 -14.91
CA HIS A 142 -0.10 5.75 -15.62
C HIS A 142 -0.26 6.05 -17.11
N LEU A 143 0.41 7.09 -17.63
CA LEU A 143 0.39 7.47 -19.05
C LEU A 143 1.54 6.86 -19.86
N GLY A 144 2.58 6.33 -19.19
CA GLY A 144 3.80 5.82 -19.84
C GLY A 144 3.68 4.45 -20.51
N GLY A 145 2.49 3.85 -20.56
CA GLY A 145 2.21 2.57 -21.24
C GLY A 145 2.71 1.30 -20.53
N GLY A 146 3.74 1.40 -19.69
CA GLY A 146 4.21 0.32 -18.83
C GLY A 146 3.34 0.12 -17.59
N ASP A 147 3.54 -1.01 -16.91
CA ASP A 147 2.95 -1.27 -15.59
C ASP A 147 3.73 -0.48 -14.52
N PRO A 148 3.15 0.60 -13.92
CA PRO A 148 3.88 1.48 -13.01
C PRO A 148 4.20 0.82 -11.66
N TYR A 149 3.61 -0.34 -11.38
CA TYR A 149 3.82 -1.12 -10.17
C TYR A 149 4.96 -2.15 -10.31
N LEU A 150 5.53 -2.29 -11.50
CA LEU A 150 6.57 -3.28 -11.77
C LEU A 150 7.93 -2.75 -11.35
N PHE A 151 8.67 -3.54 -10.57
CA PHE A 151 10.06 -3.29 -10.19
C PHE A 151 10.82 -4.62 -10.17
N ASP A 152 12.15 -4.56 -10.26
CA ASP A 152 13.00 -5.76 -10.14
C ASP A 152 13.62 -5.84 -8.74
N PRO A 153 13.19 -6.79 -7.88
CA PRO A 153 13.73 -6.94 -6.53
C PRO A 153 15.18 -7.48 -6.48
N ALA A 154 15.74 -7.93 -7.60
CA ALA A 154 17.06 -8.56 -7.66
C ALA A 154 18.14 -7.69 -8.34
N ALA A 155 17.75 -6.76 -9.22
CA ALA A 155 18.68 -6.02 -10.07
C ALA A 155 18.77 -4.52 -9.79
N ASP A 156 18.02 -4.00 -8.80
CA ASP A 156 17.85 -2.56 -8.59
C ASP A 156 18.63 -2.08 -7.35
N ASP A 157 19.67 -1.26 -7.58
CA ASP A 157 20.53 -0.66 -6.56
C ASP A 157 20.18 0.82 -6.28
N ARG A 158 19.12 1.33 -6.91
CA ARG A 158 18.61 2.69 -6.73
C ARG A 158 18.27 2.98 -5.27
N ALA A 159 18.44 4.25 -4.88
CA ALA A 159 17.90 4.75 -3.62
C ALA A 159 16.37 4.81 -3.70
N PHE A 160 15.68 4.73 -2.54
CA PHE A 160 14.21 4.66 -2.51
C PHE A 160 13.52 5.80 -3.28
N LEU A 161 14.06 7.02 -3.20
CA LEU A 161 13.49 8.20 -3.87
C LEU A 161 13.73 8.26 -5.38
N GLU A 162 14.53 7.35 -5.94
CA GLU A 162 14.81 7.26 -7.39
C GLU A 162 13.83 6.32 -8.11
N PHE A 163 12.99 5.61 -7.37
CA PHE A 163 11.86 4.86 -7.90
C PHE A 163 10.68 5.77 -8.23
N GLY A 164 9.84 5.36 -9.19
CA GLY A 164 8.54 6.02 -9.42
C GLY A 164 7.65 5.97 -8.18
N TYR A 165 6.67 6.85 -8.06
CA TYR A 165 5.81 6.94 -6.88
C TYR A 165 5.02 5.65 -6.62
N GLU A 166 4.51 5.01 -7.68
CA GLU A 166 3.83 3.71 -7.61
C GLU A 166 4.79 2.56 -7.28
N GLN A 167 6.04 2.64 -7.76
CA GLN A 167 7.09 1.68 -7.42
C GLN A 167 7.50 1.80 -5.94
N GLN A 168 7.62 3.02 -5.42
CA GLN A 168 7.87 3.28 -3.99
C GLN A 168 6.79 2.64 -3.12
N ALA A 169 5.51 2.83 -3.47
CA ALA A 169 4.39 2.21 -2.76
C ALA A 169 4.40 0.68 -2.88
N SER A 170 4.73 0.14 -4.07
CA SER A 170 4.88 -1.29 -4.31
C SER A 170 6.04 -1.92 -3.52
N LEU A 171 7.12 -1.17 -3.26
CA LEU A 171 8.24 -1.62 -2.42
C LEU A 171 7.85 -1.71 -0.95
N VAL A 172 7.07 -0.76 -0.44
CA VAL A 172 6.52 -0.82 0.92
C VAL A 172 5.53 -1.99 1.06
N GLU A 173 4.67 -2.17 0.06
CA GLU A 173 3.75 -3.30 -0.03
C GLU A 173 4.48 -4.66 0.00
N GLU A 174 5.53 -4.81 -0.80
CA GLU A 174 6.40 -6.00 -0.80
C GLU A 174 7.08 -6.21 0.56
N TYR A 175 7.53 -5.14 1.21
CA TYR A 175 8.13 -5.24 2.55
C TYR A 175 7.13 -5.78 3.58
N VAL A 176 5.86 -5.35 3.56
CA VAL A 176 4.81 -5.91 4.44
C VAL A 176 4.64 -7.41 4.20
N CYS A 177 4.55 -7.83 2.93
CA CYS A 177 4.44 -9.25 2.56
C CYS A 177 5.62 -10.06 3.09
N CYS A 178 6.83 -9.57 2.88
CA CYS A 178 8.06 -10.25 3.27
C CYS A 178 8.26 -10.28 4.79
N GLN A 179 7.97 -9.18 5.48
CA GLN A 179 8.03 -9.12 6.94
C GLN A 179 7.01 -10.07 7.58
N ALA A 180 5.84 -10.25 6.96
CA ALA A 180 4.79 -11.16 7.44
C ALA A 180 5.14 -12.64 7.25
N LEU A 181 5.71 -13.01 6.10
CA LEU A 181 5.83 -14.42 5.70
C LEU A 181 7.25 -15.00 5.81
N ASP A 182 8.26 -14.15 5.76
CA ASP A 182 9.67 -14.56 5.78
C ASP A 182 10.54 -13.44 6.39
N PRO A 183 10.36 -13.13 7.69
CA PRO A 183 10.99 -11.98 8.34
C PRO A 183 12.53 -12.00 8.34
N GLN A 184 13.12 -13.19 8.18
CA GLN A 184 14.56 -13.44 8.11
C GLN A 184 15.08 -13.60 6.67
N GLY A 185 14.21 -13.48 5.67
CA GLY A 185 14.57 -13.59 4.25
C GLY A 185 15.54 -12.48 3.81
N ALA A 186 16.44 -12.79 2.88
CA ALA A 186 17.44 -11.83 2.42
C ALA A 186 16.81 -10.65 1.66
N ARG A 187 15.67 -10.85 0.98
CA ARG A 187 14.91 -9.74 0.40
C ARG A 187 14.27 -8.87 1.48
N THR A 188 13.75 -9.46 2.55
CA THR A 188 13.19 -8.72 3.69
C THR A 188 14.22 -7.78 4.30
N ALA A 189 15.45 -8.25 4.49
CA ALA A 189 16.56 -7.43 4.97
C ALA A 189 16.91 -6.28 4.00
N ARG A 190 16.96 -6.56 2.69
CA ARG A 190 17.23 -5.54 1.66
C ARG A 190 16.15 -4.47 1.60
N LEU A 191 14.88 -4.86 1.56
CA LEU A 191 13.75 -3.93 1.57
C LEU A 191 13.77 -3.06 2.83
N ARG A 192 14.02 -3.66 3.99
CA ARG A 192 14.16 -2.93 5.25
C ARG A 192 15.25 -1.86 5.17
N ALA A 193 16.42 -2.20 4.62
CA ALA A 193 17.52 -1.26 4.46
C ALA A 193 17.18 -0.14 3.45
N LEU A 194 16.50 -0.47 2.35
CA LEU A 194 16.04 0.48 1.34
C LEU A 194 15.04 1.49 1.92
N LEU A 195 13.99 1.01 2.61
CA LEU A 195 12.98 1.87 3.23
C LEU A 195 13.57 2.75 4.35
N ALA A 196 14.50 2.20 5.14
CA ALA A 196 15.15 2.91 6.24
C ALA A 196 15.98 4.13 5.81
N GLN A 197 16.24 4.30 4.51
CA GLN A 197 16.87 5.51 3.97
C GLN A 197 16.04 6.76 4.22
N VAL A 198 14.70 6.63 4.26
CA VAL A 198 13.78 7.78 4.35
C VAL A 198 12.63 7.60 5.34
N MET A 199 12.32 6.36 5.73
CA MET A 199 11.29 6.04 6.73
C MET A 199 11.97 5.57 8.02
N PRO A 200 11.97 6.38 9.09
CA PRO A 200 12.65 6.02 10.32
C PRO A 200 11.86 4.92 11.06
N LYS A 201 12.56 3.79 11.31
CA LYS A 201 12.22 2.66 12.21
C LYS A 201 11.47 1.48 11.57
N PRO A 202 12.13 0.33 11.36
CA PRO A 202 11.49 -0.90 10.92
C PRO A 202 11.35 -1.87 12.10
N ALA A 203 10.39 -1.60 12.98
CA ALA A 203 9.91 -2.59 13.93
C ALA A 203 8.45 -2.92 13.63
N LEU A 204 8.18 -3.17 12.35
CA LEU A 204 6.88 -3.65 11.89
C LEU A 204 6.63 -5.03 12.52
N SER A 205 5.94 -5.02 13.66
CA SER A 205 5.46 -6.22 14.34
C SER A 205 4.07 -6.52 13.79
N LEU A 206 3.95 -7.61 13.04
CA LEU A 206 2.68 -8.07 12.50
C LEU A 206 2.13 -9.19 13.39
N PRO A 207 0.80 -9.40 13.41
CA PRO A 207 0.21 -10.55 14.08
C PRO A 207 0.70 -11.86 13.46
N ASP A 208 0.76 -12.93 14.27
CA ASP A 208 1.14 -14.27 13.78
C ASP A 208 0.03 -14.92 12.92
N ASP A 209 -1.23 -14.59 13.20
CA ASP A 209 -2.39 -15.17 12.52
C ASP A 209 -2.70 -14.45 11.20
N ILE A 210 -1.99 -14.88 10.16
CA ILE A 210 -2.03 -14.28 8.82
C ILE A 210 -2.85 -15.14 7.85
N ARG A 211 -3.90 -14.54 7.30
CA ARG A 211 -4.71 -15.11 6.22
C ARG A 211 -4.17 -14.65 4.87
N LEU A 212 -3.88 -15.62 4.00
CA LEU A 212 -3.42 -15.38 2.63
C LEU A 212 -4.59 -15.28 1.65
N PRO A 213 -4.46 -14.50 0.56
CA PRO A 213 -5.45 -14.49 -0.51
C PRO A 213 -5.54 -15.83 -1.23
N TRP A 214 -4.45 -16.61 -1.24
CA TRP A 214 -4.41 -17.98 -1.76
C TRP A 214 -3.85 -18.95 -0.70
N PRO A 215 -4.68 -19.84 -0.11
CA PRO A 215 -4.23 -20.75 0.96
C PRO A 215 -3.07 -21.67 0.58
N GLN A 216 -2.92 -22.00 -0.70
CA GLN A 216 -1.88 -22.89 -1.22
C GLN A 216 -0.54 -22.16 -1.52
N ALA A 217 -0.45 -20.85 -1.27
CA ALA A 217 0.78 -20.11 -1.46
C ALA A 217 1.90 -20.62 -0.54
N ARG A 218 3.08 -20.85 -1.11
CA ARG A 218 4.24 -21.35 -0.37
C ARG A 218 4.89 -20.22 0.43
N ARG A 219 4.86 -20.32 1.76
CA ARG A 219 5.49 -19.35 2.67
C ARG A 219 7.01 -19.50 2.77
N ARG A 220 7.51 -20.74 2.83
CA ARG A 220 8.95 -21.01 3.05
C ARG A 220 9.81 -20.50 1.90
N GLY A 221 10.70 -19.55 2.22
CA GLY A 221 11.64 -18.94 1.27
C GLY A 221 10.97 -18.01 0.27
N ILE A 222 9.78 -17.50 0.57
CA ILE A 222 9.04 -16.62 -0.35
C ILE A 222 9.80 -15.31 -0.61
N CYS A 223 10.63 -14.87 0.35
CA CYS A 223 11.49 -13.67 0.27
C CYS A 223 12.98 -13.98 0.45
N ALA A 224 13.41 -15.16 0.00
CA ALA A 224 14.82 -15.46 -0.21
C ALA A 224 15.46 -14.50 -1.23
#